data_AF-A0A319BDQ2-F1
#
_entry.id   AF-A0A319BDQ2-F1
#
_cell.length_a   1.000
_cell.length_b   1.000
_cell.length_c   1.000
_cell.angle_alpha   90.00
_cell.angle_beta   90.00
_cell.angle_gamma   90.00
#
_symmetry.space_group_name_H-M   'P 1'
#
loop_
_entity.id
_entity.type
_entity.pdbx_description
1 polymer ?
#
loop_
_entity_poly.entity_id
_entity_poly.type
_entity_poly.pdbx_seq_one_letter_code
_entity_poly.pdbx_strand_id
1 'polypeptide(L)'
;MLIFLGKLTYPPYATNELFAVIFSNNMQQGEKVAVVHQWTKDAAGQAKANSFAQGTVDKAVITSTGEKEIEFFYGERETTYYWYKGTQSGSKLTLSMFNKSGEEVVKKIELLATYY
;
A
#
# COMPACT_ATOMS: atom_id res chain seq x y z
N MET A 1 -7.41 -14.22 3.41
CA MET A 1 -6.54 -13.13 3.88
C MET A 1 -5.17 -13.27 3.24
N LEU A 2 -4.66 -12.18 2.65
CA LEU A 2 -3.32 -12.09 2.07
C LEU A 2 -2.58 -10.94 2.74
N ILE A 3 -1.38 -11.21 3.24
CA ILE A 3 -0.55 -10.20 3.92
C ILE A 3 0.73 -10.03 3.11
N PHE A 4 0.98 -8.81 2.65
CA PHE A 4 2.20 -8.42 1.97
C PHE A 4 3.05 -7.55 2.89
N LEU A 5 4.32 -7.91 3.06
CA LEU A 5 5.26 -7.25 3.97
C LEU A 5 6.50 -6.79 3.21
N GLY A 6 7.01 -5.63 3.59
CA GLY A 6 8.24 -5.07 3.04
C GLY A 6 8.63 -3.79 3.76
N LYS A 7 9.27 -2.88 3.03
CA LYS A 7 9.92 -1.70 3.59
C LYS A 7 9.52 -0.41 2.86
N LEU A 8 9.26 0.64 3.63
CA LEU A 8 8.99 1.99 3.13
C LEU A 8 10.25 2.86 3.21
N THR A 9 10.58 3.50 2.10
CA THR A 9 11.54 4.61 2.04
C THR A 9 10.86 5.80 1.37
N TYR A 10 10.63 6.84 2.15
CA TYR A 10 9.99 8.09 1.74
C TYR A 10 10.67 9.27 2.44
N PRO A 11 11.79 9.79 1.92
CA PRO A 11 12.47 10.91 2.54
C PRO A 11 11.60 12.18 2.57
N PRO A 12 11.60 12.96 3.67
CA PRO A 12 12.36 12.76 4.91
C PRO A 12 11.65 11.89 5.97
N TYR A 13 10.44 11.39 5.68
CA TYR A 13 9.52 10.80 6.66
C TYR A 13 9.84 9.35 7.04
N ALA A 14 10.36 8.54 6.12
CA ALA A 14 10.67 7.13 6.34
C ALA A 14 11.97 6.71 5.65
N THR A 15 12.81 5.96 6.37
CA THR A 15 14.02 5.31 5.88
C THR A 15 14.01 3.84 6.30
N ASN A 16 13.73 2.95 5.35
CA ASN A 16 13.71 1.49 5.56
C ASN A 16 12.77 1.02 6.70
N GLU A 17 11.60 1.65 6.81
CA GLU A 17 10.61 1.38 7.86
C GLU A 17 9.65 0.24 7.50
N LEU A 18 8.98 -0.34 8.49
CA LEU A 18 7.94 -1.37 8.27
C LEU A 18 6.85 -0.86 7.32
N PHE A 19 6.45 -1.70 6.35
CA PHE A 19 5.27 -1.49 5.52
C PHE A 19 4.53 -2.81 5.30
N ALA A 20 3.22 -2.81 5.57
CA ALA A 20 2.36 -3.98 5.45
C ALA A 20 1.05 -3.61 4.76
N VAL A 21 0.60 -4.48 3.84
CA VAL A 21 -0.72 -4.40 3.20
C VAL A 21 -1.46 -5.70 3.45
N ILE A 22 -2.65 -5.60 4.00
CA ILE A 22 -3.47 -6.73 4.44
C ILE A 22 -4.76 -6.71 3.66
N PHE A 23 -4.94 -7.69 2.76
CA PHE A 23 -6.18 -7.90 2.04
C PHE A 23 -7.02 -8.95 2.76
N SER A 24 -8.31 -8.67 2.93
CA SER A 24 -9.26 -9.59 3.57
C SER A 24 -9.33 -10.94 2.83
N ASN A 25 -9.33 -10.93 1.50
CA ASN A 25 -9.46 -12.11 0.65
C ASN A 25 -8.44 -12.09 -0.51
N ASN A 26 -8.91 -12.10 -1.76
CA ASN A 26 -8.12 -12.34 -2.96
C ASN A 26 -7.85 -11.07 -3.78
N MET A 27 -7.92 -9.91 -3.13
CA MET A 27 -7.65 -8.60 -3.72
C MET A 27 -8.65 -8.25 -4.83
N GLN A 28 -9.91 -8.67 -4.71
CA GLN A 28 -10.97 -8.34 -5.67
C GLN A 28 -11.50 -6.92 -5.42
N GLN A 29 -12.02 -6.29 -6.47
CA GLN A 29 -12.66 -4.98 -6.36
C GLN A 29 -13.79 -5.01 -5.31
N GLY A 30 -13.84 -3.99 -4.45
CA GLY A 30 -14.78 -3.88 -3.33
C GLY A 30 -14.37 -4.61 -2.06
N GLU A 31 -13.39 -5.51 -2.11
CA GLU A 31 -12.87 -6.18 -0.91
C GLU A 31 -12.15 -5.20 0.02
N LYS A 32 -12.13 -5.53 1.31
CA LYS A 32 -11.45 -4.72 2.33
C LYS A 32 -9.94 -4.91 2.30
N VAL A 33 -9.24 -3.79 2.46
CA VAL A 33 -7.78 -3.71 2.56
C VAL A 33 -7.38 -2.74 3.66
N ALA A 34 -6.31 -3.07 4.37
CA ALA A 34 -5.66 -2.23 5.36
C ALA A 34 -4.19 -2.04 5.04
N VAL A 35 -3.66 -0.85 5.33
CA VAL A 35 -2.24 -0.54 5.27
C VAL A 35 -1.76 -0.12 6.65
N VAL A 36 -0.67 -0.74 7.10
CA VAL A 36 0.05 -0.37 8.31
C VAL A 36 1.49 -0.06 7.93
N HIS A 37 2.03 1.05 8.40
CA HIS A 37 3.45 1.33 8.25
C HIS A 37 3.98 2.13 9.43
N GLN A 38 5.30 2.25 9.51
CA GLN A 38 5.99 3.08 10.49
C GLN A 38 6.68 4.25 9.79
N TRP A 39 6.66 5.42 10.42
CA TRP A 39 7.48 6.56 10.05
C TRP A 39 8.82 6.51 10.78
N THR A 40 9.89 6.98 10.15
CA THR A 40 11.11 7.31 10.90
C THR A 40 10.82 8.52 11.79
N LYS A 41 10.19 9.53 11.19
CA LYS A 41 9.66 10.72 11.86
C LYS A 41 8.45 11.23 11.07
N ASP A 42 7.29 11.34 11.72
CA ASP A 42 6.09 11.85 11.06
C ASP A 42 6.12 13.38 10.86
N ALA A 43 5.11 13.92 10.19
CA ALA A 43 4.98 15.35 9.94
C ALA A 43 4.76 16.19 11.22
N ALA A 44 4.33 15.58 12.33
CA ALA A 44 4.22 16.21 13.65
C ALA A 44 5.55 16.15 14.44
N GLY A 45 6.56 15.47 13.90
CA GLY A 45 7.87 15.31 14.50
C GLY A 45 8.01 14.12 15.45
N GLN A 46 7.01 13.26 15.54
CA GLN A 46 7.04 12.04 16.36
C GLN A 46 7.94 10.99 15.71
N ALA A 47 8.95 10.53 16.43
CA ALA A 47 9.83 9.47 15.97
C ALA A 47 9.13 8.10 16.05
N LYS A 48 9.37 7.21 15.07
CA LYS A 48 8.84 5.84 15.06
C LYS A 48 7.31 5.74 15.18
N ALA A 49 6.59 6.78 14.74
CA ALA A 49 5.13 6.81 14.78
C ALA A 49 4.55 5.76 13.81
N ASN A 50 3.58 4.99 14.29
CA ASN A 50 2.83 4.06 13.44
C ASN A 50 1.69 4.78 12.74
N SER A 51 1.40 4.37 11.51
CA SER A 51 0.29 4.85 10.69
C SER A 51 -0.57 3.69 10.23
N PHE A 52 -1.87 3.95 10.16
CA PHE A 52 -2.89 2.99 9.76
C PHE A 52 -3.93 3.66 8.86
N ALA A 53 -4.29 2.98 7.77
CA ALA A 53 -5.43 3.33 6.93
C ALA A 53 -6.15 2.05 6.50
N GLN A 54 -7.45 2.15 6.28
CA GLN A 54 -8.28 1.05 5.79
C GLN A 54 -9.33 1.57 4.82
N GLY A 55 -9.85 0.66 4.00
CA GLY A 55 -10.76 1.00 2.92
C GLY A 55 -11.03 -0.19 2.01
N THR A 56 -11.16 0.08 0.72
CA THR A 56 -11.54 -0.90 -0.31
C THR A 56 -10.57 -0.92 -1.48
N VAL A 57 -10.55 -2.05 -2.18
CA VAL A 57 -9.90 -2.17 -3.49
C VAL A 57 -10.77 -1.50 -4.55
N ASP A 58 -10.26 -0.45 -5.19
CA ASP A 58 -10.98 0.29 -6.24
C ASP A 58 -10.89 -0.43 -7.60
N LYS A 59 -9.76 -1.07 -7.89
CA LYS A 59 -9.51 -1.79 -9.15
C LYS A 59 -8.73 -3.07 -8.90
N ALA A 60 -9.12 -4.16 -9.57
CA ALA A 60 -8.38 -5.41 -9.63
C ALA A 60 -8.57 -6.08 -11.00
N VAL A 61 -7.54 -6.06 -11.85
CA VAL A 61 -7.63 -6.58 -13.23
C VAL A 61 -6.43 -7.49 -13.50
N ILE A 62 -6.69 -8.69 -14.02
CA ILE A 62 -5.64 -9.60 -14.47
C ILE A 62 -5.30 -9.25 -15.92
N THR A 63 -4.02 -8.99 -16.19
CA THR A 63 -3.50 -8.66 -17.52
C THR A 63 -3.28 -9.94 -18.34
N SER A 64 -3.04 -9.79 -19.64
CA SER A 64 -2.70 -10.90 -20.53
C SER A 64 -1.39 -11.61 -20.15
N THR A 65 -0.50 -10.95 -19.38
CA THR A 65 0.75 -11.53 -18.86
C THR A 65 0.56 -12.27 -17.53
N GLY A 66 -0.67 -12.31 -17.00
CA GLY A 66 -1.00 -12.96 -15.74
C GLY A 66 -0.70 -12.12 -14.49
N GLU A 67 -0.26 -10.87 -14.65
CA GLU A 67 -0.10 -9.93 -13.55
C GLU A 67 -1.46 -9.36 -13.14
N LYS A 68 -1.65 -9.10 -11.84
CA LYS A 68 -2.84 -8.42 -11.34
C LYS A 68 -2.52 -6.94 -11.11
N GLU A 69 -3.08 -6.07 -11.94
CA GLU A 69 -3.13 -4.63 -11.66
C GLU A 69 -4.09 -4.37 -10.50
N ILE A 70 -3.65 -3.56 -9.55
CA ILE A 70 -4.44 -3.19 -8.38
C ILE A 70 -4.39 -1.69 -8.10
N GLU A 71 -5.51 -1.14 -7.65
CA GLU A 71 -5.62 0.21 -7.10
C GLU A 71 -6.51 0.14 -5.86
N PHE A 72 -6.13 0.85 -4.80
CA PHE A 72 -6.91 0.89 -3.56
C PHE A 72 -6.77 2.23 -2.82
N PHE A 73 -7.81 2.56 -2.06
CA PHE A 73 -8.06 3.85 -1.39
C PHE A 73 -8.23 5.07 -2.31
N TYR A 74 -8.25 4.93 -3.64
CA TYR A 74 -8.44 6.08 -4.53
C TYR A 74 -9.79 6.76 -4.30
N GLY A 75 -10.88 5.98 -4.16
CA GLY A 75 -12.21 6.50 -3.81
C GLY A 75 -12.31 7.06 -2.39
N GLU A 76 -11.37 6.69 -1.51
CA GLU A 76 -11.35 7.04 -0.08
C GLU A 76 -10.16 7.97 0.27
N ARG A 77 -9.51 8.57 -0.73
CA ARG A 77 -8.25 9.32 -0.54
C ARG A 77 -8.37 10.57 0.31
N GLU A 78 -9.57 11.15 0.40
CA GLU A 78 -9.82 12.31 1.27
C GLU A 78 -9.72 11.96 2.76
N THR A 79 -10.03 10.71 3.14
CA THR A 79 -9.98 10.25 4.54
C THR A 79 -8.69 9.48 4.85
N THR A 80 -8.21 8.69 3.90
CA THR A 80 -6.98 7.88 4.05
C THR A 80 -5.69 8.67 3.80
N TYR A 81 -5.79 9.85 3.18
CA TYR A 81 -4.71 10.73 2.73
C TYR A 81 -3.77 10.13 1.67
N TYR A 82 -3.40 8.86 1.79
CA TYR A 82 -2.61 8.13 0.81
C TYR A 82 -3.44 7.08 0.10
N TRP A 83 -3.21 6.92 -1.20
CA TRP A 83 -3.77 5.85 -2.00
C TRP A 83 -2.67 5.18 -2.83
N TYR A 84 -2.97 3.99 -3.36
CA TYR A 84 -1.95 3.11 -3.90
C TYR A 84 -2.39 2.51 -5.22
N LYS A 85 -1.42 2.34 -6.12
CA LYS A 85 -1.59 1.63 -7.38
C LYS A 85 -0.36 0.77 -7.65
N GLY A 86 -0.55 -0.39 -8.26
CA GLY A 86 0.58 -1.23 -8.64
C GLY A 86 0.19 -2.56 -9.26
N THR A 87 1.12 -3.51 -9.18
CA THR A 87 0.96 -4.84 -9.77
C THR A 87 1.36 -5.93 -8.79
N GLN A 88 0.62 -7.02 -8.81
CA GLN A 88 0.95 -8.26 -8.12
C GLN A 88 1.31 -9.34 -9.14
N SER A 89 2.45 -10.00 -8.92
CA SER A 89 2.94 -11.12 -9.73
C SER A 89 3.53 -12.19 -8.81
N GLY A 90 2.93 -13.39 -8.81
CA GLY A 90 3.28 -14.45 -7.86
C GLY A 90 3.16 -13.99 -6.40
N SER A 91 4.21 -14.12 -5.61
CA SER A 91 4.24 -13.64 -4.23
C SER A 91 4.63 -12.15 -4.09
N LYS A 92 4.93 -11.45 -5.19
CA LYS A 92 5.40 -10.06 -5.13
C LYS A 92 4.27 -9.08 -5.40
N LEU A 93 4.17 -8.04 -4.57
CA LEU A 93 3.33 -6.88 -4.78
C LEU A 93 4.23 -5.64 -4.88
N THR A 94 4.13 -4.91 -5.99
CA THR A 94 4.88 -3.66 -6.21
C THR A 94 3.89 -2.50 -6.27
N LEU A 95 4.05 -1.50 -5.42
CA LEU A 95 3.14 -0.36 -5.31
C LEU A 95 3.84 0.98 -5.53
N SER A 96 3.14 1.93 -6.12
CA SER A 96 3.38 3.36 -5.96
C SER A 96 2.38 3.92 -4.95
N MET A 97 2.85 4.84 -4.11
CA MET A 97 2.04 5.58 -3.13
C MET A 97 1.83 7.01 -3.62
N PHE A 98 0.59 7.46 -3.54
CA PHE A 98 0.17 8.78 -3.96
C PHE A 98 -0.47 9.51 -2.78
N ASN A 99 -0.29 10.82 -2.70
CA ASN A 99 -1.04 11.65 -1.74
C ASN A 99 -2.45 11.96 -2.28
N LYS A 100 -3.30 12.55 -1.43
CA LYS A 100 -4.70 12.89 -1.78
C LYS A 100 -4.83 13.86 -2.96
N SER A 101 -3.79 14.66 -3.21
CA SER A 101 -3.71 15.58 -4.36
C SER A 101 -3.34 14.87 -5.67
N GLY A 102 -3.06 13.56 -5.63
CA GLY A 102 -2.72 12.76 -6.80
C GLY A 102 -1.22 12.76 -7.15
N GLU A 103 -0.37 13.33 -6.31
CA GLU A 103 1.09 13.31 -6.52
C GLU A 103 1.67 11.96 -6.12
N GLU A 104 2.47 11.35 -6.99
CA GLU A 104 3.23 10.13 -6.70
C GLU A 104 4.40 10.46 -5.76
N VAL A 105 4.25 10.14 -4.49
CA VAL A 105 5.23 10.48 -3.44
C VAL A 105 6.26 9.38 -3.18
N VAL A 106 5.91 8.12 -3.49
CA VAL A 106 6.85 6.98 -3.41
C VAL A 106 6.62 6.07 -4.58
N LYS A 107 7.72 5.68 -5.23
CA LYS A 107 7.71 4.74 -6.35
C LYS A 107 8.20 3.38 -5.88
N LYS A 108 7.61 2.31 -6.42
CA LYS A 108 8.16 0.95 -6.36
C LYS A 108 8.45 0.45 -4.93
N ILE A 109 7.44 0.52 -4.06
CA ILE A 109 7.43 -0.19 -2.79
C ILE A 109 7.27 -1.68 -3.10
N GLU A 110 8.31 -2.47 -2.85
CA GLU A 110 8.30 -3.91 -3.10
C GLU A 110 7.96 -4.68 -1.82
N LEU A 111 6.91 -5.50 -1.90
CA LEU A 111 6.39 -6.29 -0.81
C LEU A 111 6.31 -7.76 -1.22
N LEU A 112 6.45 -8.66 -0.24
CA LEU A 112 6.34 -10.10 -0.42
C LEU A 112 5.18 -10.65 0.39
N ALA A 113 4.42 -11.55 -0.22
CA ALA A 113 3.37 -12.29 0.45
C ALA A 113 3.95 -13.13 1.58
N THR A 114 3.27 -13.14 2.72
CA THR A 114 3.57 -13.99 3.86
C THR A 114 2.46 -14.99 4.05
N TYR A 115 2.85 -16.25 4.23
CA TYR A 115 1.95 -17.37 4.46
C TYR A 115 2.19 -17.83 5.90
N TYR A 116 1.16 -17.74 6.73
CA TYR A 116 1.14 -18.27 8.10
C TYR A 116 0.24 -19.50 8.15
#